data_AF-A0A8S2ZUL8-F1
#
_entry.id   AF-A0A8S2ZUL8-F1
#
_cell.length_a   1.000
_cell.length_b   1.000
_cell.length_c   1.000
_cell.angle_alpha   90.00
_cell.angle_beta   90.00
_cell.angle_gamma   90.00
#
_symmetry.space_group_name_H-M   'P 1'
#
loop_
_entity.id
_entity.type
_entity.pdbx_description
1 polymer ?
#
loop_
_entity_poly.entity_id
_entity_poly.type
_entity_poly.pdbx_seq_one_letter_code
_entity_poly.pdbx_strand_id
1 'polypeptide(L)'
;MEKKYLTPKRYVILLETYQQVYLTKQHAVSTRQQHLKSGVSKLSEARKVVDELKRNAEIKQKELAVKQHEADEALKQITKSMADAGSQKTEMEQLAVKVNEETAFIERQKREIDNELAETQPLVDQAKQAVGSLRSETLVEIRSLRAPPDVIKDILEGVLKLMGVLDTSWTSMKGFLGKRGVKEEIMNFDPRNVTVENRESVEQLLRKKADSFTPENAAKASQVAGPLATWVVANVKYSKVLERIRPLEEKQNKLKKSLESSTRKMDELSHELKQVDDKVEKYRTTFEKTTNEAQRLKVDLEKAKETIEAAQNLVGKLEGEFYRWSAQVNDLNEQLKIL
;
A
#
# COMPACT_ATOMS: atom_id res chain seq x y z
N MET A 1 109.16 48.60 32.16
CA MET A 1 107.94 48.64 31.32
C MET A 1 108.23 49.52 30.11
N GLU A 2 108.52 48.94 28.95
CA GLU A 2 108.74 49.72 27.72
C GLU A 2 107.46 50.44 27.30
N LYS A 3 107.47 51.77 27.37
CA LYS A 3 106.44 52.59 26.72
C LYS A 3 106.70 52.55 25.21
N LYS A 4 106.03 51.63 24.52
CA LYS A 4 106.00 51.61 23.04
C LYS A 4 105.48 52.95 22.51
N TYR A 5 106.23 53.59 21.61
CA TYR A 5 105.86 54.83 20.97
C TYR A 5 104.55 54.69 20.16
N LEU A 6 103.51 55.41 20.58
CA LEU A 6 102.27 55.58 19.80
C LEU A 6 102.50 56.66 18.74
N THR A 7 102.15 56.37 17.48
CA THR A 7 102.18 57.34 16.38
C THR A 7 100.76 57.74 15.98
N PRO A 8 100.50 59.01 15.60
CA PRO A 8 99.16 59.45 15.15
C PRO A 8 98.58 58.59 14.02
N LYS A 9 99.42 58.12 13.09
CA LYS A 9 99.03 57.19 12.02
C LYS A 9 98.49 55.85 12.55
N ARG A 10 99.07 55.30 13.63
CA ARG A 10 98.56 54.07 14.27
C ARG A 10 97.21 54.31 14.96
N TYR A 11 96.97 55.51 15.49
CA TYR A 11 95.68 55.86 16.08
C TYR A 11 94.57 56.00 15.03
N VAL A 12 94.87 56.61 13.87
CA VAL A 12 93.92 56.68 12.74
C VAL A 12 93.56 55.28 12.22
N ILE A 13 94.56 54.41 12.02
CA ILE A 13 94.33 53.01 11.61
C ILE A 13 93.50 52.26 12.68
N LEU A 14 93.71 52.54 13.97
CA LEU A 14 92.90 51.95 15.04
C LEU A 14 91.42 52.38 14.96
N LEU A 15 91.16 53.67 14.70
CA LEU A 15 89.80 54.19 14.54
C LEU A 15 89.11 53.60 13.30
N GLU A 16 89.80 53.54 12.16
CA GLU A 16 89.27 52.95 10.92
C GLU A 16 88.98 51.45 11.08
N THR A 17 89.92 50.71 11.69
CA THR A 17 89.71 49.27 11.96
C THR A 17 88.62 49.04 12.99
N TYR A 18 88.53 49.86 14.05
CA TYR A 18 87.44 49.79 15.02
C TYR A 18 86.08 50.07 14.35
N GLN A 19 85.98 51.10 13.50
CA GLN A 19 84.75 51.41 12.76
C GLN A 19 84.33 50.26 11.84
N GLN A 20 85.26 49.67 11.09
CA GLN A 20 84.97 48.51 10.25
C GLN A 20 84.52 47.29 11.05
N VAL A 21 85.22 46.99 12.15
CA VAL A 21 84.85 45.88 13.05
C VAL A 21 83.49 46.14 13.69
N TYR A 22 83.23 47.36 14.12
CA TYR A 22 81.95 47.78 14.70
C TYR A 22 80.80 47.58 13.73
N LEU A 23 80.88 48.14 12.51
CA LEU A 23 79.84 47.98 11.49
C LEU A 23 79.63 46.51 11.12
N THR A 24 80.70 45.73 11.02
CA THR A 24 80.60 44.29 10.73
C THR A 24 79.90 43.53 11.86
N LYS A 25 80.21 43.84 13.12
CA LYS A 25 79.58 43.21 14.30
C LYS A 25 78.13 43.64 14.45
N GLN A 26 77.83 44.92 14.27
CA GLN A 26 76.46 45.45 14.29
C GLN A 26 75.60 44.78 13.22
N HIS A 27 76.10 44.68 11.98
CA HIS A 27 75.40 43.99 10.90
C HIS A 27 75.20 42.49 11.22
N ALA A 28 76.22 41.79 11.71
CA ALA A 28 76.12 40.38 12.09
C ALA A 28 75.08 40.13 13.21
N VAL A 29 75.06 41.00 14.23
CA VAL A 29 74.08 40.95 15.32
C VAL A 29 72.66 41.23 14.80
N SER A 30 72.50 42.25 13.95
CA SER A 30 71.22 42.58 13.32
C SER A 30 70.67 41.43 12.47
N THR A 31 71.49 40.83 11.61
CA THR A 31 71.08 39.68 10.78
C THR A 31 70.69 38.47 11.64
N ARG A 32 71.46 38.18 12.70
CA ARG A 32 71.14 37.11 13.63
C ARG A 32 69.81 37.38 14.36
N GLN A 33 69.59 38.61 14.78
CA GLN A 33 68.35 39.03 15.42
C GLN A 33 67.15 38.86 14.48
N GLN A 34 67.26 39.31 13.23
CA GLN A 34 66.20 39.17 12.23
C GLN A 34 65.86 37.70 11.97
N HIS A 35 66.88 36.84 11.84
CA HIS A 35 66.68 35.40 11.65
C HIS A 35 65.94 34.76 12.84
N LEU A 36 66.36 35.04 14.07
CA LEU A 36 65.70 34.51 15.27
C LEU A 36 64.28 35.05 15.42
N LYS A 37 64.05 36.34 15.17
CA LYS A 37 62.72 36.97 15.20
C LYS A 37 61.77 36.34 14.17
N SER A 38 62.27 36.05 12.97
CA SER A 38 61.52 35.31 11.95
C SER A 38 61.16 33.90 12.40
N GLY A 39 62.12 33.17 13.00
CA GLY A 39 61.89 31.84 13.58
C GLY A 39 60.82 31.85 14.68
N VAL A 40 60.89 32.79 15.63
CA VAL A 40 59.90 32.97 16.69
C VAL A 40 58.52 33.31 16.12
N SER A 41 58.45 34.18 15.10
CA SER A 41 57.19 34.50 14.40
C SER A 41 56.58 33.25 13.75
N LYS A 42 57.40 32.47 13.03
CA LYS A 42 56.96 31.25 12.35
C LYS A 42 56.46 30.17 13.33
N LEU A 43 57.10 30.03 14.49
CA LEU A 43 56.63 29.14 15.55
C LEU A 43 55.28 29.60 16.14
N SER A 44 55.09 30.91 16.32
CA SER A 44 53.81 31.47 16.76
C SER A 44 52.69 31.24 15.74
N GLU A 45 52.98 31.45 14.44
CA GLU A 45 52.06 31.14 13.34
C GLU A 45 51.70 29.65 13.32
N ALA A 46 52.70 28.76 13.40
CA ALA A 46 52.48 27.32 13.42
C ALA A 46 51.58 26.89 14.60
N ARG A 47 51.77 27.46 15.79
CA ARG A 47 50.91 27.21 16.95
C ARG A 47 49.46 27.60 16.69
N LYS A 48 49.23 28.78 16.11
CA LYS A 48 47.87 29.25 15.75
C LYS A 48 47.20 28.32 14.74
N VAL A 49 47.93 27.88 13.72
CA VAL A 49 47.41 26.94 12.71
C VAL A 49 47.03 25.61 13.35
N VAL A 50 47.86 25.08 14.26
CA VAL A 50 47.53 23.84 15.00
C VAL A 50 46.28 24.01 15.85
N ASP A 51 46.12 25.14 16.54
CA ASP A 51 44.93 25.41 17.36
C ASP A 51 43.66 25.56 16.50
N GLU A 52 43.77 26.16 15.32
CA GLU A 52 42.66 26.27 14.36
C GLU A 52 42.27 24.92 13.77
N LEU A 53 43.25 24.11 13.35
CA LEU A 53 43.02 22.75 12.85
C LEU A 53 42.32 21.87 13.89
N LYS A 54 42.71 21.98 15.17
CA LYS A 54 42.03 21.28 16.27
C LYS A 54 40.56 21.67 16.40
N ARG A 55 40.26 22.98 16.42
CA ARG A 55 38.87 23.45 16.47
C ARG A 55 38.04 22.92 15.30
N ASN A 56 38.60 22.97 14.09
CA ASN A 56 37.93 22.47 12.90
C ASN A 56 37.72 20.94 12.97
N ALA A 57 38.68 20.18 13.50
CA ALA A 57 38.54 18.75 13.73
C ALA A 57 37.45 18.43 14.76
N GLU A 58 37.35 19.19 15.86
CA GLU A 58 36.27 19.04 16.85
C GLU A 58 34.88 19.30 16.26
N ILE A 59 34.74 20.32 15.41
CA ILE A 59 33.48 20.63 14.72
C ILE A 59 33.10 19.46 13.80
N LYS A 60 34.04 18.99 12.97
CA LYS A 60 33.81 17.84 12.08
C LYS A 60 33.53 16.54 12.85
N GLN A 61 34.11 16.36 14.04
CA GLN A 61 33.86 15.21 14.91
C GLN A 61 32.41 15.20 15.40
N LYS A 62 31.88 16.37 15.78
CA LYS A 62 30.47 16.52 16.18
C LYS A 62 29.53 16.30 14.99
N GLU A 63 29.84 16.86 13.83
CA GLU A 63 29.05 16.65 12.61
C GLU A 63 29.01 15.17 12.22
N LEU A 64 30.14 14.46 12.30
CA LEU A 64 30.22 13.02 12.06
C LEU A 64 29.31 12.23 13.01
N ALA A 65 29.30 12.58 14.30
CA ALA A 65 28.45 11.91 15.29
C ALA A 65 26.96 12.11 14.99
N VAL A 66 26.57 13.31 14.56
CA VAL A 66 25.19 13.60 14.14
C VAL A 66 24.81 12.76 12.91
N LYS A 67 25.66 12.75 11.87
CA LYS A 67 25.38 11.96 10.65
C LYS A 67 25.34 10.46 10.92
N GLN A 68 26.18 9.95 11.82
CA GLN A 68 26.13 8.54 12.23
C GLN A 68 24.81 8.22 12.93
N HIS A 69 24.38 9.07 13.87
CA HIS A 69 23.11 8.90 14.55
C HIS A 69 21.91 8.97 13.58
N GLU A 70 21.93 9.90 12.61
CA GLU A 70 20.90 9.98 11.57
C GLU A 70 20.84 8.71 10.69
N ALA A 71 22.00 8.14 10.34
CA ALA A 71 22.08 6.88 9.61
C ALA A 71 21.52 5.71 10.45
N ASP A 72 21.88 5.62 11.73
CA ASP A 72 21.40 4.57 12.63
C ASP A 72 19.87 4.64 12.83
N GLU A 73 19.32 5.84 13.00
CA GLU A 73 17.86 6.04 13.09
C GLU A 73 17.17 5.70 11.76
N ALA A 74 17.72 6.10 10.61
CA ALA A 74 17.18 5.71 9.30
C ALA A 74 17.16 4.19 9.14
N LEU A 75 18.23 3.50 9.53
CA LEU A 75 18.31 2.03 9.49
C LEU A 75 17.25 1.38 10.38
N LYS A 76 17.04 1.89 11.59
CA LYS A 76 16.01 1.41 12.51
C LYS A 76 14.60 1.58 11.94
N GLN A 77 14.31 2.71 11.29
CA GLN A 77 13.02 2.92 10.60
C GLN A 77 12.84 1.97 9.43
N ILE A 78 13.90 1.68 8.66
CA ILE A 78 13.87 0.67 7.58
C ILE A 78 13.56 -0.71 8.16
N THR A 79 14.26 -1.14 9.21
CA THR A 79 14.04 -2.45 9.84
C THR A 79 12.62 -2.60 10.35
N LYS A 80 12.09 -1.57 11.02
CA LYS A 80 10.70 -1.57 11.50
C LYS A 80 9.71 -1.67 10.34
N SER A 81 9.86 -0.82 9.33
CA SER A 81 8.97 -0.79 8.16
C SER A 81 9.01 -2.12 7.38
N MET A 82 10.18 -2.75 7.26
CA MET A 82 10.34 -4.07 6.63
C MET A 82 9.68 -5.19 7.44
N ALA A 83 9.75 -5.14 8.77
CA ALA A 83 9.08 -6.11 9.63
C ALA A 83 7.55 -5.98 9.53
N ASP A 84 7.04 -4.75 9.53
CA ASP A 84 5.62 -4.46 9.36
C ASP A 84 5.13 -4.87 7.96
N ALA A 85 5.89 -4.60 6.89
CA ALA A 85 5.57 -5.08 5.55
C ALA A 85 5.56 -6.61 5.46
N GLY A 86 6.49 -7.28 6.16
CA GLY A 86 6.54 -8.73 6.23
C GLY A 86 5.28 -9.34 6.83
N SER A 87 4.79 -8.78 7.94
CA SER A 87 3.56 -9.26 8.59
C SER A 87 2.31 -9.00 7.73
N GLN A 88 2.19 -7.81 7.14
CA GLN A 88 1.12 -7.46 6.21
C GLN A 88 1.10 -8.36 4.97
N LYS A 89 2.27 -8.71 4.44
CA LYS A 89 2.38 -9.63 3.30
C LYS A 89 1.91 -11.04 3.66
N THR A 90 2.28 -11.56 4.83
CA THR A 90 1.78 -12.85 5.31
C THR A 90 0.27 -12.83 5.52
N GLU A 91 -0.30 -11.76 6.06
CA GLU A 91 -1.75 -11.61 6.20
C GLU A 91 -2.46 -11.60 4.83
N MET A 92 -1.90 -10.87 3.86
CA MET A 92 -2.41 -10.83 2.49
C MET A 92 -2.36 -12.21 1.81
N GLU A 93 -1.29 -12.98 2.00
CA GLU A 93 -1.17 -14.35 1.49
C GLU A 93 -2.23 -15.29 2.10
N GLN A 94 -2.46 -15.20 3.41
CA GLN A 94 -3.52 -15.96 4.08
C GLN A 94 -4.91 -15.57 3.57
N LEU A 95 -5.14 -14.28 3.37
CA LEU A 95 -6.41 -13.78 2.84
C LEU A 95 -6.63 -14.22 1.39
N ALA A 96 -5.58 -14.24 0.56
CA ALA A 96 -5.65 -14.72 -0.81
C ALA A 96 -6.05 -16.20 -0.89
N VAL A 97 -5.52 -17.05 0.01
CA VAL A 97 -5.93 -18.46 0.11
C VAL A 97 -7.42 -18.56 0.45
N LYS A 98 -7.89 -17.83 1.47
CA LYS A 98 -9.31 -17.82 1.86
C LYS A 98 -10.22 -17.34 0.74
N VAL A 99 -9.85 -16.25 0.07
CA VAL A 99 -10.58 -15.70 -1.08
C VAL A 99 -10.69 -16.77 -2.17
N ASN A 100 -9.59 -17.44 -2.51
CA ASN A 100 -9.59 -18.48 -3.53
C ASN A 100 -10.52 -19.66 -3.18
N GLU A 101 -10.45 -20.14 -1.93
CA GLU A 101 -11.35 -21.18 -1.40
C GLU A 101 -12.82 -20.75 -1.43
N GLU A 102 -13.12 -19.53 -1.01
CA GLU A 102 -14.48 -18.96 -1.04
C GLU A 102 -15.00 -18.84 -2.48
N THR A 103 -14.17 -18.38 -3.44
CA THR A 103 -14.55 -18.34 -4.86
C THR A 103 -14.83 -19.72 -5.42
N ALA A 104 -13.97 -20.70 -5.15
CA ALA A 104 -14.16 -22.07 -5.62
C ALA A 104 -15.44 -22.69 -5.05
N PHE A 105 -15.75 -22.39 -3.78
CA PHE A 105 -17.00 -22.83 -3.15
C PHE A 105 -18.23 -22.15 -3.77
N ILE A 106 -18.20 -20.84 -3.98
CA ILE A 106 -19.28 -20.09 -4.66
C ILE A 106 -19.52 -20.64 -6.06
N GLU A 107 -18.46 -20.99 -6.80
CA GLU A 107 -18.57 -21.55 -8.14
C GLU A 107 -19.20 -22.95 -8.13
N ARG A 108 -18.85 -23.80 -7.16
CA ARG A 108 -19.53 -25.10 -6.97
C ARG A 108 -21.00 -24.93 -6.65
N GLN A 109 -21.35 -24.05 -5.70
CA GLN A 109 -22.75 -23.77 -5.38
C GLN A 109 -23.52 -23.21 -6.57
N LYS A 110 -22.89 -22.35 -7.38
CA LYS A 110 -23.49 -21.84 -8.61
C LYS A 110 -23.82 -22.98 -9.58
N ARG A 111 -22.90 -23.92 -9.79
CA ARG A 111 -23.14 -25.10 -10.64
C ARG A 111 -24.27 -25.98 -10.10
N GLU A 112 -24.36 -26.18 -8.80
CA GLU A 112 -25.47 -26.92 -8.17
C GLU A 112 -26.82 -26.25 -8.43
N ILE A 113 -26.90 -24.93 -8.24
CA ILE A 113 -28.12 -24.14 -8.52
C ILE A 113 -28.47 -24.20 -10.01
N ASP A 114 -27.48 -23.99 -10.90
CA ASP A 114 -27.69 -24.00 -12.34
C ASP A 114 -28.16 -25.39 -12.83
N ASN A 115 -27.65 -26.48 -12.24
CA ASN A 115 -28.09 -27.84 -12.53
C ASN A 115 -29.54 -28.09 -12.08
N GLU A 116 -29.93 -27.66 -10.88
CA GLU A 116 -31.32 -27.79 -10.40
C GLU A 116 -32.29 -26.96 -11.27
N LEU A 117 -31.85 -25.80 -11.77
CA LEU A 117 -32.64 -24.97 -12.69
C LEU A 117 -32.68 -25.52 -14.12
N ALA A 118 -31.64 -26.21 -14.58
CA ALA A 118 -31.51 -26.68 -15.96
C ALA A 118 -32.68 -27.57 -16.41
N GLU A 119 -33.23 -28.39 -15.51
CA GLU A 119 -34.38 -29.25 -15.83
C GLU A 119 -35.70 -28.48 -15.83
N THR A 120 -35.83 -27.44 -14.99
CA THR A 120 -37.14 -26.85 -14.66
C THR A 120 -37.39 -25.53 -15.36
N GLN A 121 -36.34 -24.72 -15.58
CA GLN A 121 -36.39 -23.48 -16.32
C GLN A 121 -36.93 -23.63 -17.75
N PRO A 122 -36.46 -24.59 -18.59
CA PRO A 122 -36.98 -24.74 -19.94
C PRO A 122 -38.46 -25.15 -19.96
N LEU A 123 -38.93 -25.89 -18.96
CA LEU A 123 -40.34 -26.28 -18.85
C LEU A 123 -41.24 -25.06 -18.58
N VAL A 124 -40.79 -24.14 -17.75
CA VAL A 124 -41.51 -22.88 -17.49
C VAL A 124 -41.48 -21.98 -18.72
N ASP A 125 -40.34 -21.87 -19.41
CA ASP A 125 -40.21 -21.03 -20.59
C ASP A 125 -41.07 -21.54 -21.76
N GLN A 126 -41.07 -22.87 -21.99
CA GLN A 126 -41.96 -23.51 -22.96
C GLN A 126 -43.44 -23.28 -22.61
N ALA A 127 -43.80 -23.40 -21.34
CA ALA A 127 -45.18 -23.17 -20.91
C ALA A 127 -45.59 -21.69 -21.05
N LYS A 128 -44.70 -20.75 -20.73
CA LYS A 128 -44.91 -19.31 -20.96
C LYS A 128 -45.08 -18.99 -22.43
N GLN A 129 -44.26 -19.58 -23.30
CA GLN A 129 -44.37 -19.41 -24.75
C GLN A 129 -45.68 -20.00 -25.29
N ALA A 130 -46.10 -21.16 -24.78
CA ALA A 130 -47.36 -21.80 -25.16
C ALA A 130 -48.59 -20.98 -24.72
N VAL A 131 -48.53 -20.32 -23.56
CA VAL A 131 -49.59 -19.37 -23.13
C VAL A 131 -49.52 -18.06 -23.95
N GLY A 132 -48.32 -17.60 -24.29
CA GLY A 132 -48.09 -16.43 -25.13
C GLY A 132 -48.58 -16.59 -26.58
N SER A 133 -48.59 -17.81 -27.12
CA SER A 133 -49.09 -18.10 -28.48
C SER A 133 -50.61 -18.23 -28.57
N LEU A 134 -51.33 -18.26 -27.43
CA LEU A 134 -52.78 -18.32 -27.41
C LEU A 134 -53.42 -17.04 -27.99
N ARG A 135 -54.46 -17.20 -28.81
CA ARG A 135 -55.28 -16.07 -29.28
C ARG A 135 -56.17 -15.59 -28.13
N SER A 136 -56.36 -14.28 -28.01
CA SER A 136 -57.26 -13.70 -26.99
C SER A 136 -58.73 -14.13 -27.18
N GLU A 137 -59.11 -14.46 -28.41
CA GLU A 137 -60.45 -14.93 -28.79
C GLU A 137 -60.84 -16.25 -28.09
N THR A 138 -59.91 -17.20 -27.97
CA THR A 138 -60.18 -18.51 -27.38
C THR A 138 -60.37 -18.46 -25.85
N LEU A 139 -59.82 -17.45 -25.18
CA LEU A 139 -60.12 -17.16 -23.77
C LEU A 139 -61.54 -16.59 -23.58
N VAL A 140 -62.02 -15.83 -24.56
CA VAL A 140 -63.40 -15.29 -24.56
C VAL A 140 -64.43 -16.41 -24.77
N GLU A 141 -64.10 -17.41 -25.60
CA GLU A 141 -64.95 -18.59 -25.80
C GLU A 141 -65.22 -19.35 -24.50
N ILE A 142 -64.18 -19.63 -23.70
CA ILE A 142 -64.31 -20.29 -22.39
C ILE A 142 -65.18 -19.45 -21.44
N ARG A 143 -65.03 -18.11 -21.47
CA ARG A 143 -65.84 -17.20 -20.65
C ARG A 143 -67.33 -17.23 -21.03
N SER A 144 -67.65 -17.43 -22.30
CA SER A 144 -69.02 -17.43 -22.81
C SER A 144 -69.83 -18.68 -22.44
N LEU A 145 -69.18 -19.73 -21.93
CA LEU A 145 -69.84 -20.96 -21.52
C LEU A 145 -70.80 -20.75 -20.35
N ARG A 146 -71.97 -21.41 -20.42
CA ARG A 146 -72.98 -21.40 -19.36
C ARG A 146 -72.45 -22.10 -18.09
N ALA A 147 -71.79 -23.24 -18.26
CA ALA A 147 -71.08 -23.99 -17.23
C ALA A 147 -69.76 -24.54 -17.80
N PRO A 148 -68.65 -24.54 -17.03
CA PRO A 148 -67.39 -25.08 -17.50
C PRO A 148 -67.41 -26.62 -17.45
N PRO A 149 -66.89 -27.31 -18.47
CA PRO A 149 -66.49 -28.72 -18.34
C PRO A 149 -65.56 -28.91 -17.14
N ASP A 150 -65.65 -30.04 -16.45
CA ASP A 150 -64.89 -30.30 -15.22
C ASP A 150 -63.38 -30.12 -15.44
N VAL A 151 -62.84 -30.59 -16.58
CA VAL A 151 -61.44 -30.41 -16.96
C VAL A 151 -61.02 -28.93 -17.01
N ILE A 152 -61.84 -28.05 -17.60
CA ILE A 152 -61.55 -26.62 -17.71
C ILE A 152 -61.64 -25.94 -16.34
N LYS A 153 -62.64 -26.32 -15.55
CA LYS A 153 -62.82 -25.81 -14.18
C LYS A 153 -61.61 -26.13 -13.30
N ASP A 154 -61.09 -27.36 -13.39
CA ASP A 154 -59.94 -27.83 -12.62
C ASP A 154 -58.66 -27.06 -12.98
N ILE A 155 -58.41 -26.87 -14.28
CA ILE A 155 -57.23 -26.15 -14.77
C ILE A 155 -57.30 -24.68 -14.35
N LEU A 156 -58.46 -24.03 -14.49
CA LEU A 156 -58.66 -22.64 -14.05
C LEU A 156 -58.55 -22.49 -12.54
N GLU A 157 -59.00 -23.48 -11.76
CA GLU A 157 -58.81 -23.51 -10.32
C GLU A 157 -57.33 -23.54 -9.95
N GLY A 158 -56.53 -24.34 -10.66
CA GLY A 158 -55.07 -24.38 -10.50
C GLY A 158 -54.39 -23.04 -10.83
N VAL A 159 -54.80 -22.39 -11.93
CA VAL A 159 -54.28 -21.08 -12.36
C VAL A 159 -54.59 -19.99 -11.33
N LEU A 160 -55.84 -19.91 -10.87
CA LEU A 160 -56.27 -18.91 -9.89
C LEU A 160 -55.54 -19.05 -8.55
N LYS A 161 -55.41 -20.29 -8.05
CA LYS A 161 -54.71 -20.56 -6.79
C LYS A 161 -53.22 -20.20 -6.87
N LEU A 162 -52.55 -20.47 -8.00
CA LEU A 162 -51.16 -20.06 -8.19
C LEU A 162 -51.00 -18.53 -8.19
N MET A 163 -51.98 -17.79 -8.71
CA MET A 163 -52.00 -16.33 -8.66
C MET A 163 -52.55 -15.75 -7.34
N GLY A 164 -52.82 -16.58 -6.34
CA GLY A 164 -53.25 -16.14 -5.01
C GLY A 164 -54.73 -15.77 -4.88
N VAL A 165 -55.56 -16.13 -5.88
CA VAL A 165 -57.02 -15.96 -5.79
C VAL A 165 -57.62 -17.20 -5.14
N LEU A 166 -58.09 -17.05 -3.89
CA LEU A 166 -58.65 -18.14 -3.10
C LEU A 166 -60.10 -18.51 -3.50
N ASP A 167 -60.83 -17.59 -4.13
CA ASP A 167 -62.19 -17.85 -4.60
C ASP A 167 -62.17 -18.64 -5.91
N THR A 168 -62.54 -19.92 -5.81
CA THR A 168 -62.61 -20.89 -6.91
C THR A 168 -64.02 -21.02 -7.50
N SER A 169 -64.93 -20.10 -7.17
CA SER A 169 -66.26 -20.06 -7.79
C SER A 169 -66.18 -19.75 -9.28
N TRP A 170 -67.14 -20.27 -10.06
CA TRP A 170 -67.20 -20.00 -11.50
C TRP A 170 -67.37 -18.50 -11.81
N THR A 171 -68.02 -17.76 -10.91
CA THR A 171 -68.16 -16.31 -11.00
C THR A 171 -66.81 -15.60 -10.88
N SER A 172 -65.97 -16.03 -9.94
CA SER A 172 -64.60 -15.54 -9.77
C SER A 172 -63.72 -15.89 -10.97
N MET A 173 -63.79 -17.13 -11.48
CA MET A 173 -63.10 -17.55 -12.71
C MET A 173 -63.48 -16.69 -13.92
N LYS A 174 -64.78 -16.42 -14.11
CA LYS A 174 -65.27 -15.52 -15.17
C LYS A 174 -64.79 -14.09 -14.99
N GLY A 175 -64.78 -13.60 -13.75
CA GLY A 175 -64.26 -12.28 -13.40
C GLY A 175 -62.77 -12.16 -13.72
N PHE A 176 -61.99 -13.18 -13.38
CA PHE A 176 -60.57 -13.26 -13.67
C PHE A 176 -60.31 -13.26 -15.18
N LEU A 177 -60.93 -14.16 -15.94
CA LEU A 177 -60.81 -14.21 -17.42
C LEU A 177 -61.34 -12.94 -18.11
N GLY A 178 -62.18 -12.15 -17.44
CA GLY A 178 -62.73 -10.90 -17.93
C GLY A 178 -61.85 -9.66 -17.72
N LYS A 179 -60.78 -9.76 -16.91
CA LYS A 179 -59.84 -8.64 -16.72
C LYS A 179 -59.11 -8.34 -18.04
N ARG A 180 -58.82 -7.07 -18.29
CA ARG A 180 -57.97 -6.68 -19.43
C ARG A 180 -56.53 -7.09 -19.12
N GLY A 181 -55.84 -7.76 -20.05
CA GLY A 181 -54.43 -8.15 -19.88
C GLY A 181 -54.18 -9.46 -19.12
N VAL A 182 -55.20 -10.30 -18.88
CA VAL A 182 -55.04 -11.61 -18.16
C VAL A 182 -53.95 -12.48 -18.77
N LYS A 183 -53.86 -12.50 -20.10
CA LYS A 183 -52.82 -13.24 -20.81
C LYS A 183 -51.42 -12.74 -20.46
N GLU A 184 -51.26 -11.42 -20.37
CA GLU A 184 -49.99 -10.78 -20.01
C GLU A 184 -49.65 -11.04 -18.55
N GLU A 185 -50.66 -11.04 -17.66
CA GLU A 185 -50.51 -11.37 -16.24
C GLU A 185 -50.03 -12.82 -16.04
N ILE A 186 -50.61 -13.79 -16.76
CA ILE A 186 -50.18 -15.20 -16.71
C ILE A 186 -48.78 -15.39 -17.33
N MET A 187 -48.46 -14.65 -18.40
CA MET A 187 -47.16 -14.73 -19.07
C MET A 187 -46.03 -14.13 -18.22
N ASN A 188 -46.27 -12.97 -17.61
CA ASN A 188 -45.33 -12.25 -16.76
C ASN A 188 -45.34 -12.74 -15.32
N PHE A 189 -46.07 -13.81 -15.02
CA PHE A 189 -46.09 -14.40 -13.71
C PHE A 189 -44.68 -14.81 -13.27
N ASP A 190 -44.30 -14.35 -12.07
CA ASP A 190 -43.08 -14.75 -11.41
C ASP A 190 -43.37 -15.91 -10.45
N PRO A 191 -42.87 -17.13 -10.74
CA PRO A 191 -43.03 -18.28 -9.87
C PRO A 191 -42.44 -18.06 -8.45
N ARG A 192 -41.56 -17.06 -8.27
CA ARG A 192 -40.98 -16.72 -6.96
C ARG A 192 -42.00 -16.17 -5.97
N ASN A 193 -43.09 -15.58 -6.45
CA ASN A 193 -44.13 -14.99 -5.61
C ASN A 193 -45.16 -16.01 -5.09
N VAL A 194 -45.07 -17.28 -5.50
CA VAL A 194 -45.96 -18.35 -5.01
C VAL A 194 -45.63 -18.66 -3.55
N THR A 195 -46.62 -18.52 -2.68
CA THR A 195 -46.56 -18.99 -1.27
C THR A 195 -46.65 -20.50 -1.20
N VAL A 196 -46.03 -21.11 -0.18
CA VAL A 196 -46.04 -22.56 0.04
C VAL A 196 -47.48 -23.12 0.14
N GLU A 197 -48.37 -22.40 0.82
CA GLU A 197 -49.79 -22.79 0.98
C GLU A 197 -50.52 -22.91 -0.37
N ASN A 198 -50.37 -21.91 -1.24
CA ASN A 198 -50.96 -21.93 -2.59
C ASN A 198 -50.40 -23.07 -3.44
N ARG A 199 -49.09 -23.33 -3.37
CA ARG A 199 -48.46 -24.46 -4.07
C ARG A 199 -49.02 -25.79 -3.58
N GLU A 200 -49.09 -26.02 -2.26
CA GLU A 200 -49.61 -27.26 -1.69
C GLU A 200 -51.08 -27.50 -2.05
N SER A 201 -51.91 -26.44 -2.06
CA SER A 201 -53.30 -26.50 -2.49
C SER A 201 -53.43 -26.94 -3.96
N VAL A 202 -52.53 -26.45 -4.83
CA VAL A 202 -52.48 -26.83 -6.24
C VAL A 202 -51.89 -28.23 -6.43
N GLU A 203 -50.88 -28.63 -5.65
CA GLU A 203 -50.37 -30.01 -5.65
C GLU A 203 -51.42 -31.02 -5.24
N GLN A 204 -52.22 -30.72 -4.20
CA GLN A 204 -53.35 -31.57 -3.80
C GLN A 204 -54.39 -31.68 -4.91
N LEU A 205 -54.64 -30.59 -5.64
CA LEU A 205 -55.56 -30.58 -6.76
C LEU A 205 -55.03 -31.43 -7.93
N LEU A 206 -53.74 -31.31 -8.25
CA LEU A 206 -53.05 -32.13 -9.25
C LEU A 206 -53.07 -33.62 -8.89
N ARG A 207 -52.96 -33.97 -7.60
CA ARG A 207 -53.06 -35.37 -7.14
C ARG A 207 -54.48 -35.92 -7.21
N LYS A 208 -55.48 -35.13 -6.82
CA LYS A 208 -56.90 -35.55 -6.80
C LYS A 208 -57.49 -35.66 -8.20
N LYS A 209 -57.04 -34.85 -9.15
CA LYS A 209 -57.63 -34.72 -10.48
C LYS A 209 -56.57 -34.84 -11.59
N ALA A 210 -55.65 -35.80 -11.44
CA ALA A 210 -54.51 -35.98 -12.35
C ALA A 210 -54.93 -36.09 -13.83
N ASP A 211 -56.06 -36.74 -14.11
CA ASP A 211 -56.57 -36.95 -15.46
C ASP A 211 -56.97 -35.65 -16.18
N SER A 212 -57.36 -34.62 -15.43
CA SER A 212 -57.73 -33.30 -15.97
C SER A 212 -56.50 -32.48 -16.43
N PHE A 213 -55.30 -32.79 -15.92
CA PHE A 213 -54.06 -32.04 -16.19
C PHE A 213 -53.15 -32.71 -17.21
N THR A 214 -53.55 -33.84 -17.78
CA THR A 214 -52.80 -34.45 -18.88
C THR A 214 -52.99 -33.60 -20.14
N PRO A 215 -51.90 -33.34 -20.90
CA PRO A 215 -51.97 -32.47 -22.07
C PRO A 215 -52.96 -32.97 -23.12
N GLU A 216 -53.18 -34.28 -23.20
CA GLU A 216 -54.12 -34.91 -24.13
C GLU A 216 -55.59 -34.66 -23.74
N ASN A 217 -55.95 -34.81 -22.46
CA ASN A 217 -57.32 -34.57 -22.01
C ASN A 217 -57.63 -33.07 -21.95
N ALA A 218 -56.65 -32.25 -21.55
CA ALA A 218 -56.76 -30.81 -21.56
C ALA A 218 -56.94 -30.26 -22.99
N ALA A 219 -56.16 -30.75 -23.97
CA ALA A 219 -56.30 -30.34 -25.37
C ALA A 219 -57.65 -30.76 -25.99
N LYS A 220 -58.19 -31.93 -25.61
CA LYS A 220 -59.53 -32.37 -26.03
C LYS A 220 -60.64 -31.49 -25.48
N ALA A 221 -60.47 -30.95 -24.27
CA ALA A 221 -61.47 -30.08 -23.65
C ALA A 221 -61.48 -28.67 -24.26
N SER A 222 -60.30 -28.10 -24.57
CA SER A 222 -60.17 -26.80 -25.25
C SER A 222 -58.75 -26.56 -25.75
N GLN A 223 -58.61 -25.80 -26.85
CA GLN A 223 -57.31 -25.34 -27.36
C GLN A 223 -56.50 -24.53 -26.33
N VAL A 224 -57.17 -23.89 -25.37
CA VAL A 224 -56.54 -23.08 -24.30
C VAL A 224 -56.20 -23.92 -23.06
N ALA A 225 -56.97 -24.98 -22.81
CA ALA A 225 -56.82 -25.79 -21.61
C ALA A 225 -55.50 -26.56 -21.60
N GLY A 226 -55.03 -27.04 -22.76
CA GLY A 226 -53.73 -27.72 -22.88
C GLY A 226 -52.54 -26.86 -22.39
N PRO A 227 -52.28 -25.69 -23.02
CA PRO A 227 -51.18 -24.81 -22.61
C PRO A 227 -51.29 -24.32 -21.16
N LEU A 228 -52.50 -24.04 -20.67
CA LEU A 228 -52.71 -23.65 -19.26
C LEU A 228 -52.43 -24.80 -18.29
N ALA A 229 -52.79 -26.04 -18.62
CA ALA A 229 -52.47 -27.21 -17.80
C ALA A 229 -50.95 -27.43 -17.71
N THR A 230 -50.24 -27.34 -18.84
CA THR A 230 -48.78 -27.40 -18.87
C THR A 230 -48.14 -26.27 -18.05
N TRP A 231 -48.71 -25.05 -18.12
CA TRP A 231 -48.28 -23.91 -17.31
C TRP A 231 -48.44 -24.16 -15.81
N VAL A 232 -49.59 -24.65 -15.35
CA VAL A 232 -49.80 -24.95 -13.92
C VAL A 232 -48.79 -26.00 -13.44
N VAL A 233 -48.61 -27.09 -14.19
CA VAL A 233 -47.67 -28.16 -13.83
C VAL A 233 -46.22 -27.67 -13.82
N ALA A 234 -45.80 -26.88 -14.80
CA ALA A 234 -44.44 -26.33 -14.87
C ALA A 234 -44.16 -25.37 -13.71
N ASN A 235 -45.10 -24.48 -13.38
CA ASN A 235 -44.94 -23.52 -12.28
C ASN A 235 -44.91 -24.19 -10.90
N VAL A 236 -45.69 -25.26 -10.69
CA VAL A 236 -45.65 -26.03 -9.43
C VAL A 236 -44.31 -26.75 -9.28
N LYS A 237 -43.80 -27.40 -10.34
CA LYS A 237 -42.48 -28.04 -10.34
C LYS A 237 -41.37 -27.01 -10.07
N TYR A 238 -41.43 -25.85 -10.73
CA TYR A 238 -40.48 -24.77 -10.53
C TYR A 238 -40.52 -24.20 -9.12
N SER A 239 -41.71 -23.96 -8.56
CA SER A 239 -41.86 -23.47 -7.19
C SER A 239 -41.25 -24.42 -6.15
N LYS A 240 -41.39 -25.74 -6.36
CA LYS A 240 -40.77 -26.77 -5.50
C LYS A 240 -39.23 -26.78 -5.59
N VAL A 241 -38.69 -26.60 -6.79
CA VAL A 241 -37.23 -26.48 -7.00
C VAL A 241 -36.73 -25.17 -6.40
N LEU A 242 -37.48 -24.08 -6.56
CA LEU A 242 -37.14 -22.78 -5.99
C LEU A 242 -37.08 -22.82 -4.45
N GLU A 243 -37.93 -23.57 -3.78
CA GLU A 243 -37.86 -23.79 -2.33
C GLU A 243 -36.54 -24.45 -1.90
N ARG A 244 -36.01 -25.38 -2.70
CA ARG A 244 -34.70 -26.02 -2.46
C ARG A 244 -33.53 -25.06 -2.74
N ILE A 245 -33.67 -24.22 -3.76
CA ILE A 245 -32.63 -23.29 -4.22
C ILE A 245 -32.54 -22.04 -3.33
N ARG A 246 -33.64 -21.53 -2.77
CA ARG A 246 -33.67 -20.35 -1.89
C ARG A 246 -32.58 -20.34 -0.80
N PRO A 247 -32.42 -21.38 0.04
CA PRO A 247 -31.37 -21.40 1.05
C PRO A 247 -29.96 -21.41 0.43
N LEU A 248 -29.79 -22.02 -0.76
CA LEU A 248 -28.52 -22.02 -1.50
C LEU A 248 -28.20 -20.63 -2.04
N GLU A 249 -29.17 -19.91 -2.61
CA GLU A 249 -29.04 -18.52 -3.07
C GLU A 249 -28.73 -17.57 -1.91
N GLU A 250 -29.40 -17.72 -0.76
CA GLU A 250 -29.10 -16.91 0.42
C GLU A 250 -27.69 -17.15 0.94
N LYS A 251 -27.26 -18.42 1.00
CA LYS A 251 -25.90 -18.78 1.39
C LYS A 251 -24.87 -18.23 0.39
N GLN A 252 -25.14 -18.33 -0.91
CA GLN A 252 -24.30 -17.77 -1.96
C GLN A 252 -24.20 -16.25 -1.83
N ASN A 253 -25.30 -15.55 -1.56
CA ASN A 253 -25.29 -14.09 -1.37
C ASN A 253 -24.51 -13.66 -0.13
N LYS A 254 -24.62 -14.41 0.98
CA LYS A 254 -23.80 -14.15 2.19
C LYS A 254 -22.32 -14.32 1.89
N LEU A 255 -21.96 -15.37 1.15
CA LEU A 255 -20.58 -15.64 0.77
C LEU A 255 -20.04 -14.60 -0.21
N LYS A 256 -20.83 -14.16 -1.20
CA LYS A 256 -20.46 -13.07 -2.11
C LYS A 256 -20.16 -11.77 -1.35
N LYS A 257 -20.98 -11.42 -0.36
CA LYS A 257 -20.73 -10.26 0.51
C LYS A 257 -19.45 -10.42 1.35
N SER A 258 -19.19 -11.62 1.88
CA SER A 258 -17.94 -11.94 2.58
C SER A 258 -16.75 -11.76 1.64
N LEU A 259 -16.82 -12.34 0.44
CA LEU A 259 -15.80 -12.27 -0.59
C LEU A 259 -15.48 -10.82 -0.98
N GLU A 260 -16.51 -10.00 -1.25
CA GLU A 260 -16.34 -8.58 -1.55
C GLU A 260 -15.61 -7.83 -0.40
N SER A 261 -15.94 -8.14 0.85
CA SER A 261 -15.26 -7.54 2.01
C SER A 261 -13.79 -7.99 2.12
N SER A 262 -13.51 -9.26 1.84
CA SER A 262 -12.15 -9.82 1.84
C SER A 262 -11.32 -9.25 0.69
N THR A 263 -11.89 -9.11 -0.51
CA THR A 263 -11.21 -8.48 -1.65
C THR A 263 -10.88 -7.01 -1.36
N ARG A 264 -11.81 -6.24 -0.78
CA ARG A 264 -11.54 -4.85 -0.38
C ARG A 264 -10.40 -4.74 0.61
N LYS A 265 -10.37 -5.59 1.64
CA LYS A 265 -9.25 -5.64 2.59
C LYS A 265 -7.92 -5.99 1.91
N MET A 266 -7.94 -6.90 0.93
CA MET A 266 -6.76 -7.26 0.16
C MET A 266 -6.25 -6.07 -0.68
N ASP A 267 -7.16 -5.30 -1.28
CA ASP A 267 -6.81 -4.09 -2.04
C ASP A 267 -6.24 -2.99 -1.13
N GLU A 268 -6.83 -2.80 0.06
CA GLU A 268 -6.34 -1.88 1.10
C GLU A 268 -4.91 -2.28 1.54
N LEU A 269 -4.71 -3.54 1.92
CA LEU A 269 -3.39 -4.06 2.30
C LEU A 269 -2.37 -3.94 1.16
N SER A 270 -2.78 -4.20 -0.08
CA SER A 270 -1.90 -4.03 -1.25
C SER A 270 -1.48 -2.58 -1.44
N HIS A 271 -2.39 -1.63 -1.22
CA HIS A 271 -2.08 -0.21 -1.30
C HIS A 271 -1.13 0.22 -0.17
N GLU A 272 -1.38 -0.23 1.06
CA GLU A 272 -0.49 0.02 2.20
C GLU A 272 0.91 -0.53 1.96
N LEU A 273 1.03 -1.78 1.50
CA LEU A 273 2.33 -2.39 1.19
C LEU A 273 3.12 -1.59 0.16
N LYS A 274 2.47 -1.09 -0.90
CA LYS A 274 3.12 -0.19 -1.88
C LYS A 274 3.62 1.10 -1.23
N GLN A 275 2.85 1.70 -0.33
CA GLN A 275 3.30 2.90 0.37
C GLN A 275 4.47 2.60 1.31
N VAL A 276 4.51 1.42 1.93
CA VAL A 276 5.64 1.02 2.77
C VAL A 276 6.88 0.79 1.92
N ASP A 277 6.76 0.13 0.76
CA ASP A 277 7.87 -0.06 -0.18
C ASP A 277 8.45 1.29 -0.66
N ASP A 278 7.60 2.24 -1.04
CA ASP A 278 8.02 3.59 -1.44
C ASP A 278 8.74 4.34 -0.31
N LYS A 279 8.29 4.17 0.95
CA LYS A 279 8.93 4.76 2.13
C LYS A 279 10.28 4.10 2.41
N VAL A 280 10.35 2.77 2.34
CA VAL A 280 11.59 2.00 2.52
C VAL A 280 12.64 2.43 1.50
N GLU A 281 12.25 2.62 0.24
CA GLU A 281 13.18 3.06 -0.81
C GLU A 281 13.70 4.49 -0.55
N LYS A 282 12.84 5.40 -0.10
CA LYS A 282 13.26 6.76 0.32
C LYS A 282 14.21 6.72 1.52
N TYR A 283 13.96 5.86 2.50
CA TYR A 283 14.85 5.72 3.64
C TYR A 283 16.18 5.07 3.25
N ARG A 284 16.17 4.08 2.36
CA ARG A 284 17.40 3.45 1.82
C ARG A 284 18.28 4.46 1.11
N THR A 285 17.71 5.23 0.18
CA THR A 285 18.46 6.26 -0.55
C THR A 285 19.03 7.33 0.38
N THR A 286 18.26 7.74 1.39
CA THR A 286 18.74 8.68 2.43
C THR A 286 19.86 8.06 3.26
N PHE A 287 19.69 6.82 3.72
CA PHE A 287 20.69 6.07 4.49
C PHE A 287 22.00 5.92 3.72
N GLU A 288 21.95 5.53 2.44
CA GLU A 288 23.13 5.41 1.58
C GLU A 288 23.86 6.75 1.44
N LYS A 289 23.12 7.83 1.19
CA LYS A 289 23.70 9.18 1.09
C LYS A 289 24.38 9.61 2.39
N THR A 290 23.67 9.50 3.52
CA THR A 290 24.20 9.91 4.84
C THR A 290 25.39 9.05 5.26
N THR A 291 25.35 7.74 5.00
CA THR A 291 26.47 6.83 5.27
C THR A 291 27.70 7.16 4.42
N ASN A 292 27.52 7.46 3.14
CA ASN A 292 28.61 7.88 2.27
C ASN A 292 29.24 9.20 2.72
N GLU A 293 28.42 10.18 3.13
CA GLU A 293 28.89 11.44 3.69
C GLU A 293 29.63 11.26 5.01
N ALA A 294 29.10 10.43 5.92
CA ALA A 294 29.73 10.10 7.19
C ALA A 294 31.09 9.40 6.98
N GLN A 295 31.17 8.47 6.02
CA GLN A 295 32.42 7.79 5.70
C GLN A 295 33.47 8.75 5.13
N ARG A 296 33.07 9.67 4.24
CA ARG A 296 33.97 10.72 3.74
C ARG A 296 34.48 11.62 4.87
N LEU A 297 33.58 12.10 5.72
CA LEU A 297 33.94 12.92 6.89
C LEU A 297 34.88 12.17 7.84
N LYS A 298 34.65 10.88 8.07
CA LYS A 298 35.52 10.04 8.91
C LYS A 298 36.93 9.96 8.35
N VAL A 299 37.07 9.71 7.04
CA VAL A 299 38.39 9.65 6.38
C VAL A 299 39.11 11.00 6.47
N ASP A 300 38.41 12.10 6.20
CA ASP A 300 39.01 13.44 6.27
C ASP A 300 39.42 13.82 7.70
N LEU A 301 38.66 13.36 8.69
CA LEU A 301 38.91 13.62 10.08
C LEU A 301 40.10 12.83 10.61
N GLU A 302 40.28 11.57 10.19
CA GLU A 302 41.47 10.79 10.52
C GLU A 302 42.75 11.42 9.92
N LYS A 303 42.70 11.84 8.65
CA LYS A 303 43.82 12.59 8.04
C LYS A 303 44.12 13.89 8.79
N ALA A 304 43.08 14.62 9.21
CA ALA A 304 43.25 15.84 9.99
C ALA A 304 43.87 15.56 11.36
N LYS A 305 43.46 14.49 12.05
CA LYS A 305 44.03 14.06 13.33
C LYS A 305 45.51 13.70 13.20
N GLU A 306 45.89 12.90 12.20
CA GLU A 306 47.29 12.56 11.92
C GLU A 306 48.14 13.82 11.69
N THR A 307 47.61 14.76 10.89
CA THR A 307 48.28 16.04 10.61
C THR A 307 48.43 16.89 11.87
N ILE A 308 47.37 16.96 12.69
CA ILE A 308 47.37 17.69 13.95
C ILE A 308 48.38 17.07 14.92
N GLU A 309 48.42 15.74 15.05
CA GLU A 309 49.36 15.04 15.93
C GLU A 309 50.81 15.29 15.50
N ALA A 310 51.11 15.18 14.20
CA ALA A 310 52.43 15.49 13.67
C ALA A 310 52.83 16.95 13.93
N ALA A 311 51.91 17.89 13.71
CA ALA A 311 52.15 19.31 13.93
C ALA A 311 52.30 19.66 15.42
N GLN A 312 51.51 19.03 16.31
CA GLN A 312 51.64 19.16 17.75
C GLN A 312 52.99 18.64 18.24
N ASN A 313 53.41 17.46 17.76
CA ASN A 313 54.70 16.90 18.10
C ASN A 313 55.86 17.81 17.66
N LEU A 314 55.76 18.41 16.47
CA LEU A 314 56.75 19.36 15.99
C LEU A 314 56.79 20.64 16.84
N VAL A 315 55.62 21.25 17.10
CA VAL A 315 55.50 22.47 17.93
C VAL A 315 55.99 22.20 19.36
N GLY A 316 55.65 21.06 19.95
CA GLY A 316 56.11 20.66 21.28
C GLY A 316 57.62 20.47 21.36
N LYS A 317 58.25 19.83 20.36
CA LYS A 317 59.72 19.73 20.27
C LYS A 317 60.39 21.10 20.12
N LEU A 318 59.74 22.03 19.44
CA LEU A 318 60.24 23.38 19.19
C LEU A 318 59.85 24.38 20.29
N GLU A 319 59.13 23.96 21.33
CA GLU A 319 58.70 24.84 22.42
C GLU A 319 59.89 25.32 23.26
N GLY A 320 60.83 24.43 23.58
CA GLY A 320 62.09 24.83 24.23
C GLY A 320 62.93 25.77 23.37
N GLU A 321 62.93 25.54 22.06
CA GLU A 321 63.60 26.42 21.08
C GLU A 321 62.93 27.79 20.98
N PHE A 322 61.60 27.86 21.08
CA PHE A 322 60.86 29.12 21.13
C PHE A 322 61.30 29.99 22.31
N TYR A 323 61.36 29.43 23.52
CA TYR A 323 61.81 30.16 24.70
C TYR A 323 63.28 30.59 24.56
N ARG A 324 64.13 29.69 24.05
CA ARG A 324 65.55 29.97 23.82
C ARG A 324 65.77 31.10 22.81
N TRP A 325 65.12 31.05 21.65
CA TRP A 325 65.24 32.09 20.63
C TRP A 325 64.63 33.41 21.09
N SER A 326 63.53 33.38 21.84
CA SER A 326 62.94 34.58 22.43
C SER A 326 63.88 35.26 23.43
N ALA A 327 64.52 34.47 24.31
CA ALA A 327 65.53 34.98 25.23
C ALA A 327 66.77 35.53 24.48
N GLN A 328 67.25 34.83 23.45
CA GLN A 328 68.37 35.30 22.63
C GLN A 328 68.03 36.60 21.86
N VAL A 329 66.81 36.75 21.37
CA VAL A 329 66.37 38.01 20.72
C VAL A 329 66.38 39.17 21.72
N ASN A 330 66.02 38.93 22.98
CA ASN A 330 66.08 39.94 24.03
C ASN A 330 67.53 40.31 24.40
N ASP A 331 68.41 39.33 24.55
CA ASP A 331 69.85 39.55 24.80
C ASP A 331 70.52 40.30 23.64
N LEU A 332 70.25 39.92 22.38
CA LEU A 332 70.77 40.65 21.22
C LEU A 332 70.21 42.08 21.11
N ASN A 333 68.97 42.32 21.56
CA ASN A 333 68.40 43.67 21.67
C ASN A 333 69.15 44.53 22.70
N GLU A 334 69.56 43.95 23.82
CA GLU A 334 70.35 44.65 24.83
C GLU A 334 71.79 44.91 24.34
N GLN A 335 72.41 43.92 23.69
CA GLN A 335 73.74 44.09 23.09
C GLN A 335 73.77 45.19 22.02
N LEU A 336 72.74 45.31 21.19
CA LEU A 336 72.60 46.40 20.20
C LEU A 336 72.38 47.78 20.82
N LYS A 337 71.95 47.87 22.08
CA LYS A 337 71.82 49.15 22.80
C LYS A 337 73.14 49.59 23.45
N ILE A 338 74.01 48.63 23.75
CA ILE A 338 75.30 48.84 24.44
C ILE A 338 76.44 49.02 23.43
N LEU A 339 76.36 48.36 22.28
CA LEU A 339 77.10 48.69 21.06
C LEU A 339 76.64 50.05 20.52
#